data_AF-A0A7J4MH91-F1
#
_entry.id   AF-A0A7J4MH91-F1
#
_cell.length_a   1.000
_cell.length_b   1.000
_cell.length_c   1.000
_cell.angle_alpha   90.00
_cell.angle_beta   90.00
_cell.angle_gamma   90.00
#
_symmetry.space_group_name_H-M   'P 1'
#
loop_
_entity.id
_entity.type
_entity.pdbx_description
1 polymer ?
#
loop_
_entity_poly.entity_id
_entity_poly.type
_entity_poly.pdbx_seq_one_letter_code
_entity_poly.pdbx_strand_id
1 'polypeptide(L)' 'MNYWLMKSEPDVYPFSQLVADGSTHWDGVRNYQARNMMRDKMKMGDMVLFYHSNTKPPHVAGIARVCREGYP' A
#
# COMPACT_ATOMS: atom_id res chain seq x y z
N MET A 1 -14.24 4.29 8.01
CA MET A 1 -12.84 3.92 8.29
C MET A 1 -12.68 2.45 7.93
N ASN A 2 -12.00 2.16 6.83
CA ASN A 2 -11.69 0.81 6.39
C ASN A 2 -10.22 0.46 6.68
N TYR A 3 -9.92 -0.83 6.61
CA TYR A 3 -8.57 -1.36 6.78
C TYR A 3 -8.17 -2.13 5.53
N TRP A 4 -6.93 -1.93 5.09
CA TRP A 4 -6.39 -2.50 3.86
C TRP A 4 -5.08 -3.22 4.13
N LEU A 5 -4.75 -4.18 3.27
CA LEU A 5 -3.42 -4.78 3.22
C LEU A 5 -2.86 -4.56 1.83
N MET A 6 -1.71 -3.89 1.75
CA MET A 6 -1.03 -3.60 0.49
C MET A 6 0.33 -4.28 0.48
N LYS A 7 0.65 -4.94 -0.63
CA LYS A 7 1.84 -5.78 -0.76
C LYS A 7 2.90 -5.05 -1.58
N SER A 8 4.12 -5.02 -1.08
CA SER A 8 5.30 -4.54 -1.80
C SER A 8 6.45 -5.52 -1.57
N GLU A 9 7.32 -5.69 -2.56
CA GLU A 9 8.54 -6.48 -2.41
C GLU A 9 9.64 -5.57 -1.80
N PRO A 10 10.39 -6.01 -0.77
CA PRO A 10 11.35 -5.16 -0.06
C PRO A 10 12.48 -4.59 -0.94
N ASP A 11 12.82 -5.30 -2.01
CA ASP A 11 13.82 -4.93 -3.01
C ASP A 11 13.31 -3.90 -4.03
N VAL A 12 11.99 -3.80 -4.21
CA VAL A 12 11.35 -2.82 -5.10
C VAL A 12 11.01 -1.53 -4.34
N TYR A 13 10.27 -1.65 -3.24
CA TYR A 13 9.89 -0.50 -2.41
C TYR A 13 9.68 -0.93 -0.95
N PRO A 14 10.71 -0.83 -0.09
CA PRO A 14 10.63 -1.24 1.31
C PRO A 14 9.88 -0.20 2.17
N PHE A 15 9.43 -0.63 3.35
CA PHE A 15 8.69 0.25 4.27
C PHE A 15 9.57 1.39 4.80
N SER A 16 10.87 1.16 4.98
CA SER A 16 11.83 2.20 5.36
C SER A 16 11.91 3.34 4.34
N GLN A 17 11.73 3.03 3.05
CA GLN A 17 11.67 4.05 2.00
C GLN A 17 10.41 4.90 2.14
N LEU A 18 9.24 4.27 2.38
CA LEU A 18 8.01 5.01 2.66
C LEU A 18 8.15 5.95 3.87
N VAL A 19 8.82 5.50 4.93
CA VAL A 19 9.08 6.32 6.12
C VAL A 19 9.97 7.52 5.78
N ALA A 20 11.01 7.32 4.96
CA ALA A 20 11.91 8.39 4.52
C ALA A 20 11.23 9.38 3.58
N ASP A 21 10.41 8.90 2.64
CA ASP A 21 9.67 9.73 1.68
C ASP A 21 8.50 10.46 2.32
N GLY A 22 7.97 9.95 3.44
CA GLY A 22 6.78 10.44 4.15
C GLY A 22 5.46 10.10 3.47
N SER A 23 5.42 10.05 2.13
CA SER A 23 4.29 9.56 1.35
C SER A 23 4.74 9.10 -0.04
N THR A 24 3.99 8.20 -0.66
CA THR A 24 4.28 7.72 -2.01
C THR A 24 3.02 7.51 -2.82
N HIS A 25 3.17 7.39 -4.14
CA HIS A 25 2.11 6.93 -5.02
C HIS A 25 2.10 5.41 -5.08
N TRP A 26 0.91 4.81 -4.99
CA TRP A 26 0.77 3.37 -5.10
C TRP A 26 0.39 2.97 -6.53
N ASP A 27 1.40 2.75 -7.37
CA ASP A 27 1.25 2.33 -8.76
C ASP A 27 1.40 0.80 -8.94
N GLY A 28 1.59 0.36 -10.20
CA GLY A 28 1.91 -1.03 -10.53
C GLY A 28 0.76 -2.03 -10.39
N VAL A 29 -0.41 -1.62 -9.89
CA VAL A 29 -1.54 -2.53 -9.67
C VAL A 29 -2.21 -2.91 -10.99
N ARG A 30 -1.84 -4.08 -11.52
CA ARG A 30 -2.41 -4.66 -12.76
C ARG A 30 -3.62 -5.56 -12.52
N ASN A 31 -3.91 -5.94 -11.27
CA ASN A 31 -5.11 -6.71 -10.94
C ASN A 31 -6.35 -5.80 -10.94
N TYR A 32 -7.33 -6.10 -11.79
CA TYR A 32 -8.54 -5.29 -11.95
C TYR A 32 -9.35 -5.13 -10.66
N GLN A 33 -9.46 -6.19 -9.86
CA GLN A 33 -10.20 -6.13 -8.60
C GLN A 33 -9.49 -5.22 -7.59
N ALA A 34 -8.19 -5.40 -7.39
CA ALA A 34 -7.39 -4.56 -6.50
C ALA A 34 -7.43 -3.09 -6.93
N ARG A 35 -7.28 -2.82 -8.24
CA ARG A 35 -7.39 -1.47 -8.80
C ARG A 35 -8.77 -0.85 -8.53
N ASN A 36 -9.85 -1.59 -8.77
CA ASN A 36 -11.20 -1.08 -8.54
C ASN A 36 -11.45 -0.85 -7.03
N MET A 37 -10.90 -1.70 -6.14
CA MET A 37 -10.95 -1.48 -4.69
C MET A 37 -10.23 -0.18 -4.28
N MET A 38 -9.03 0.06 -4.82
CA MET A 38 -8.28 1.30 -4.56
C MET A 38 -9.02 2.55 -5.07
N ARG A 39 -9.60 2.47 -6.28
CA ARG A 39 -10.32 3.61 -6.87
C ARG A 39 -11.64 3.90 -6.17
N ASP A 40 -12.45 2.87 -5.92
CA ASP A 40 -13.86 3.06 -5.54
C ASP A 40 -14.07 3.05 -4.02
N LYS A 41 -13.18 2.40 -3.26
CA LYS A 41 -13.42 2.08 -1.85
C LYS A 41 -12.39 2.64 -0.87
N MET A 42 -11.13 2.84 -1.27
CA MET A 42 -10.14 3.45 -0.40
C MET A 42 -10.43 4.94 -0.23
N LYS A 43 -10.50 5.37 1.02
CA LYS A 43 -10.77 6.78 1.38
C LYS A 43 -9.63 7.36 2.19
N MET A 44 -9.47 8.68 2.09
CA MET A 44 -8.46 9.38 2.87
C MET A 44 -8.67 9.10 4.36
N GLY A 45 -7.58 8.76 5.06
CA GLY A 45 -7.63 8.38 6.47
C GLY A 45 -7.77 6.87 6.73
N ASP A 46 -8.12 6.05 5.73
CA ASP A 46 -8.14 4.60 5.89
C ASP A 46 -6.74 4.06 6.23
N MET A 47 -6.69 3.00 7.04
CA MET A 47 -5.44 2.42 7.52
C MET A 47 -4.96 1.29 6.62
N VAL A 48 -3.65 1.19 6.43
CA VAL A 48 -3.01 0.23 5.52
C VAL A 48 -1.95 -0.57 6.27
N LEU A 49 -2.06 -1.89 6.26
CA LEU A 49 -0.98 -2.80 6.61
C LEU A 49 -0.03 -2.89 5.42
N PHE A 50 1.21 -2.44 5.59
CA PHE A 50 2.24 -2.55 4.57
C PHE A 50 2.90 -3.93 4.70
N TYR A 51 2.64 -4.81 3.73
CA TYR A 51 3.06 -6.20 3.76
C TYR A 51 4.24 -6.43 2.81
N HIS A 52 5.34 -6.95 3.35
CA HIS A 52 6.48 -7.39 2.55
C HIS A 52 6.19 -8.76 1.95
N SER A 53 5.92 -8.79 0.65
CA SER A 53 5.76 -10.01 -0.14
C SER A 53 7.07 -10.47 -0.77
N ASN A 54 7.10 -11.69 -1.30
CA ASN A 54 8.26 -12.28 -1.98
C ASN A 54 9.58 -12.24 -1.17
N THR A 55 9.47 -12.17 0.16
CA THR A 55 10.60 -12.21 1.09
C THR A 55 10.44 -13.38 2.05
N LYS A 56 11.53 -13.77 2.72
CA LYS A 56 11.56 -14.88 3.67
C LYS A 56 12.10 -14.39 5.02
N PRO A 57 11.27 -14.33 6.08
CA PRO A 57 9.82 -14.60 6.11
C PRO A 57 8.98 -13.42 5.58
N PRO A 58 7.86 -13.66 4.90
CA PRO A 58 6.93 -12.59 4.51
C PRO A 58 6.15 -12.12 5.75
N HIS A 59 6.03 -10.80 5.92
CA HIS A 59 5.53 -10.20 7.16
C HIS A 59 4.90 -8.83 6.91
N VAL A 60 4.15 -8.33 7.91
CA VAL A 60 3.72 -6.93 7.95
C VAL A 60 4.89 -6.09 8.44
N ALA A 61 5.41 -5.22 7.58
CA ALA A 61 6.56 -4.38 7.88
C ALA A 61 6.18 -3.10 8.64
N GLY A 62 4.92 -2.67 8.55
CA GLY A 62 4.45 -1.48 9.24
C GLY A 62 3.00 -1.12 8.92
N ILE A 63 2.59 0.04 9.40
CA ILE A 63 1.26 0.61 9.20
C ILE A 63 1.42 1.95 8.49
N ALA A 64 0.59 2.18 7.48
CA ALA A 64 0.47 3.43 6.75
C ALA A 64 -1.00 3.90 6.76
N ARG A 65 -1.25 5.07 6.18
CA ARG A 65 -2.57 5.66 6.05
C ARG A 65 -2.75 6.19 4.64
N VAL A 66 -3.94 6.02 4.08
CA VAL A 66 -4.29 6.60 2.78
C VAL A 66 -4.28 8.12 2.90
N CYS A 67 -3.33 8.76 2.19
CA CYS A 67 -3.18 10.22 2.17
C CYS A 67 -3.85 10.88 0.95
N ARG A 68 -4.26 10.11 -0.06
CA ARG A 68 -4.97 10.59 -1.25
C ARG A 68 -5.83 9.47 -1.85
N GLU A 69 -7.02 9.82 -2.34
CA GLU A 69 -7.91 8.88 -3.04
C GLU A 69 -7.40 8.57 -4.46
N GLY A 70 -7.92 7.50 -5.08
CA GLY A 70 -7.48 7.06 -6.41
C GLY A 70 -7.61 8.13 -7.49
N TYR A 71 -6.60 8.26 -8.35
CA TYR A 71 -6.54 9.20 -9.47
C TYR A 71 -5.94 8.54 -10.72
N PRO A 72 -6.22 9.05 -11.94
CA PRO A 72 -5.64 8.56 -13.19
C PRO A 72 -4.13 8.75 -13.29
#